data_AF-A0A8B0SJ87-F1
#
_entry.id   AF-A0A8B0SJ87-F1
#
_cell.length_a   1.000
_cell.length_b   1.000
_cell.length_c   1.000
_cell.angle_alpha   90.00
_cell.angle_beta   90.00
_cell.angle_gamma   90.00
#
_symmetry.space_group_name_H-M   'P 1'
#
loop_
_entity.id
_entity.type
_entity.pdbx_description
1 polymer ?
#
loop_
_entity_poly.entity_id
_entity_poly.type
_entity_poly.pdbx_seq_one_letter_code
_entity_poly.pdbx_strand_id
1 'polypeptide(L)'
;MKYEHPKDIVTVTDNGITKKVRLPRADVEKGYNIVAGKLSYEINKILDPKTTTPTLVATDLDRIVVPDSQGLRKLTLVEQCRLFGFPDYFQFNVTDPLAHDLFGNTVPVATVEAVAERVILEGILGKTSTKVIVEAPKNQSYYQLALIA
;
A
#
# COMPACT_ATOMS: atom_id res chain seq x y z
N MET A 1 26.55 2.86 1.27
CA MET A 1 26.61 3.30 -0.14
C MET A 1 27.75 2.58 -0.82
N LYS A 2 27.59 2.16 -2.08
CA LYS A 2 28.62 1.39 -2.79
C LYS A 2 29.18 2.23 -3.94
N TYR A 3 30.50 2.39 -3.98
CA TYR A 3 31.18 3.12 -5.06
C TYR A 3 31.42 2.16 -6.23
N GLU A 4 30.61 2.24 -7.28
CA GLU A 4 30.66 1.33 -8.42
C GLU A 4 30.33 2.05 -9.74
N HIS A 5 30.67 1.41 -10.86
CA HIS A 5 30.26 1.88 -12.18
C HIS A 5 28.74 1.72 -12.37
N PRO A 6 28.08 2.66 -13.07
CA PRO A 6 26.67 2.50 -13.47
C PRO A 6 26.44 1.18 -14.22
N LYS A 7 25.27 0.55 -14.03
CA LYS A 7 24.92 -0.73 -14.66
C LYS A 7 23.78 -0.59 -15.65
N ASP A 8 24.03 -0.98 -16.89
CA ASP A 8 23.04 -0.99 -17.96
C ASP A 8 22.46 -2.37 -18.19
N ILE A 9 21.20 -2.42 -18.63
CA ILE A 9 20.52 -3.67 -18.97
C ILE A 9 20.91 -4.05 -20.40
N VAL A 10 21.72 -5.09 -20.54
CA VAL A 10 22.16 -5.64 -21.83
C VAL A 10 21.45 -6.96 -22.08
N THR A 11 20.96 -7.17 -23.30
CA THR A 11 20.39 -8.46 -23.73
C THR A 11 21.53 -9.36 -24.20
N VAL A 12 21.80 -10.42 -23.44
CA VAL A 12 22.80 -11.43 -23.80
C VAL A 12 22.06 -12.65 -24.33
N THR A 13 22.44 -13.10 -25.52
CA THR A 13 21.92 -14.34 -26.12
C THR A 13 22.93 -15.44 -25.89
N ASP A 14 22.53 -16.48 -25.17
CA ASP A 14 23.34 -17.68 -24.96
C ASP A 14 22.50 -18.92 -25.31
N ASN A 15 23.02 -19.77 -26.19
CA ASN A 15 22.36 -20.99 -26.68
C ASN A 15 20.89 -20.80 -27.13
N GLY A 16 20.60 -19.70 -27.83
CA GLY A 16 19.25 -19.39 -28.34
C GLY A 16 18.28 -18.81 -27.31
N ILE A 17 18.69 -18.62 -26.06
CA ILE A 17 17.89 -17.99 -25.00
C ILE A 17 18.39 -16.56 -24.76
N THR A 18 17.51 -15.57 -24.96
CA THR A 18 17.79 -14.18 -24.65
C THR A 18 17.57 -13.89 -23.16
N LYS A 19 18.58 -13.41 -22.45
CA LYS A 19 18.50 -12.96 -21.05
C LYS A 19 18.86 -11.49 -20.93
N LYS A 20 18.09 -10.73 -20.17
CA LYS A 20 18.42 -9.34 -19.79
C LYS A 20 19.32 -9.38 -18.56
N VAL A 21 20.58 -8.97 -18.70
CA VAL A 21 21.58 -8.97 -17.63
C VAL A 21 22.07 -7.55 -17.39
N ARG A 22 22.34 -7.18 -16.13
CA ARG A 22 22.88 -5.87 -15.78
C ARG A 22 24.41 -5.91 -15.75
N LEU A 23 25.07 -5.21 -16.66
CA LEU A 23 26.53 -5.17 -16.75
C LEU A 23 27.06 -3.76 -16.44
N PRO A 24 28.22 -3.64 -15.75
CA PRO A 24 28.81 -2.35 -15.42
C PRO A 24 29.40 -1.66 -16.66
N ARG A 25 29.20 -0.34 -16.78
CA ARG A 25 29.83 0.54 -17.77
C ARG A 25 31.17 1.05 -17.28
N ALA A 26 32.26 0.44 -17.77
CA ALA A 26 33.63 0.85 -17.40
C ALA A 26 34.07 2.16 -18.08
N ASP A 27 33.32 2.67 -19.06
CA ASP A 27 33.56 3.92 -19.80
C ASP A 27 33.10 5.17 -19.04
N VAL A 28 32.26 5.02 -18.00
CA VAL A 28 31.81 6.11 -17.14
C VAL A 28 32.53 6.03 -15.80
N GLU A 29 32.88 7.17 -15.22
CA GLU A 29 33.48 7.21 -13.88
C GLU A 29 32.58 6.56 -12.82
N LYS A 30 33.22 6.04 -11.77
CA LYS A 30 32.50 5.42 -10.65
C LYS A 30 31.70 6.49 -9.91
N GLY A 31 30.49 6.12 -9.51
CA GLY A 31 29.63 6.95 -8.67
C GLY A 31 29.21 6.20 -7.42
N TYR A 32 28.58 6.92 -6.49
CA TYR A 32 27.91 6.29 -5.37
C TYR A 32 26.54 5.76 -5.82
N ASN A 33 26.38 4.44 -5.77
CA ASN A 33 25.09 3.82 -5.97
C ASN A 33 24.23 4.02 -4.72
N ILE A 34 23.11 4.73 -4.87
CA ILE A 34 22.08 4.91 -3.84
C ILE A 34 21.23 3.65 -3.81
N VAL A 35 21.66 2.70 -2.99
CA VAL A 35 20.87 1.50 -2.67
C VAL A 35 19.91 1.85 -1.54
N ALA A 36 18.87 2.59 -1.87
CA ALA A 36 17.79 2.92 -0.95
C ALA A 36 16.49 2.26 -1.43
N GLY A 37 15.84 1.51 -0.54
CA GLY A 37 14.57 0.85 -0.81
C GLY A 37 13.39 1.62 -0.20
N LYS A 38 12.18 1.08 -0.40
CA LYS A 38 10.92 1.60 0.15
C LYS A 38 11.00 1.89 1.66
N LEU A 39 11.67 1.02 2.41
CA LEU A 39 11.84 1.08 3.86
C LEU A 39 13.08 1.90 4.31
N SER A 40 13.85 2.44 3.38
CA SER A 40 15.03 3.27 3.70
C SER A 40 14.67 4.72 4.04
N TYR A 41 13.43 5.14 3.78
CA TYR A 41 12.94 6.50 4.03
C TYR A 41 11.94 6.52 5.18
N GLU A 42 12.00 7.56 6.02
CA GLU A 42 11.08 7.74 7.15
C GLU A 42 9.63 7.88 6.69
N ILE A 43 9.40 8.63 5.60
CA ILE A 43 8.09 8.76 4.96
C ILE A 43 8.11 7.93 3.69
N ASN A 44 7.14 7.03 3.57
CA ASN A 44 6.96 6.22 2.39
C ASN A 44 5.84 6.74 1.48
N LYS A 45 4.69 7.07 2.09
CA LYS A 45 3.49 7.45 1.34
C LYS A 45 2.73 8.54 2.07
N ILE A 46 2.24 9.50 1.28
CA ILE A 46 1.32 10.54 1.72
C ILE A 46 -0.08 10.13 1.27
N LEU A 47 -1.04 10.06 2.18
CA LEU A 47 -2.43 9.77 1.84
C LEU A 47 -3.17 11.06 1.45
N ASP A 48 -3.99 10.97 0.41
CA ASP A 48 -4.92 12.02 0.03
C ASP A 48 -6.31 11.68 0.61
N PRO A 49 -6.91 12.56 1.44
CA PRO A 49 -8.22 12.34 2.04
C PRO A 49 -9.36 12.17 1.02
N LYS A 50 -9.16 12.56 -0.25
CA LYS A 50 -10.16 12.44 -1.32
C LYS A 50 -10.06 11.14 -2.12
N THR A 51 -9.05 10.33 -1.87
CA THR A 51 -8.76 9.12 -2.65
C THR A 51 -8.81 7.87 -1.80
N THR A 52 -9.02 6.73 -2.44
CA THR A 52 -8.96 5.44 -1.75
C THR A 52 -7.52 5.12 -1.36
N THR A 53 -7.33 4.77 -0.09
CA THR A 53 -6.05 4.31 0.44
C THR A 53 -5.69 2.93 -0.16
N PRO A 54 -4.44 2.69 -0.58
CA PRO A 54 -3.99 1.34 -0.97
C PRO A 54 -4.02 0.39 0.23
N THR A 55 -3.82 -0.91 0.00
CA THR A 55 -3.65 -1.88 1.08
C THR A 55 -2.57 -1.42 2.08
N LEU A 56 -2.96 -1.29 3.34
CA LEU A 56 -2.08 -0.90 4.44
C LEU A 56 -1.49 -2.16 5.06
N VAL A 57 -0.16 -2.29 5.00
CA VAL A 57 0.60 -3.35 5.65
C VAL A 57 1.21 -2.80 6.94
N ALA A 58 1.47 -3.66 7.93
CA ALA A 58 2.04 -3.30 9.24
C ALA A 58 3.27 -2.39 9.12
N THR A 59 4.16 -2.75 8.19
CA THR A 59 5.42 -2.04 7.93
C THR A 59 5.22 -0.68 7.27
N ASP A 60 4.10 -0.47 6.59
CA ASP A 60 3.79 0.79 5.93
C ASP A 60 3.10 1.79 6.88
N LEU A 61 2.33 1.33 7.88
CA LEU A 61 1.56 2.20 8.80
C LEU A 61 2.43 3.23 9.54
N ASP A 62 3.64 2.85 9.96
CA ASP A 62 4.57 3.75 10.65
C ASP A 62 5.19 4.83 9.73
N ARG A 63 5.11 4.62 8.40
CA ARG A 63 5.74 5.47 7.38
C ARG A 63 4.72 6.18 6.49
N ILE A 64 3.45 6.12 6.89
CA ILE A 64 2.35 6.80 6.21
C ILE A 64 2.04 8.10 6.93
N VAL A 65 1.87 9.15 6.13
CA VAL A 65 1.53 10.48 6.62
C VAL A 65 0.32 11.04 5.89
N VAL A 66 -0.36 11.97 6.53
CA VAL A 66 -1.45 12.77 5.97
C VAL A 66 -1.04 14.24 5.96
N PRO A 67 -1.47 15.01 4.94
CA PRO A 67 -1.31 16.46 4.95
C PRO A 67 -2.29 17.09 5.96
N ASP A 68 -1.77 17.98 6.78
CA ASP A 68 -2.50 18.86 7.69
C ASP A 68 -2.22 20.32 7.30
N SER A 69 -3.02 21.24 7.81
CA SER A 69 -2.90 22.69 7.62
C SER A 69 -1.53 23.28 7.99
N GLN A 70 -0.70 22.56 8.76
CA GLN A 70 0.63 22.97 9.23
C GLN A 70 1.78 22.10 8.68
N GLY A 71 1.51 21.07 7.86
CA GLY A 71 2.55 20.18 7.33
C GLY A 71 2.12 18.71 7.24
N LEU A 72 3.08 17.79 7.27
CA LEU A 72 2.83 16.35 7.24
C LEU A 72 2.82 15.77 8.66
N ARG A 73 1.83 14.92 8.96
CA ARG A 73 1.78 14.20 10.24
C ARG A 73 1.45 12.73 10.06
N LYS A 74 1.82 11.91 11.04
CA LYS A 74 1.39 10.51 11.11
C LYS A 74 -0.10 10.40 11.45
N LEU A 75 -0.68 9.26 11.08
CA LEU A 75 -2.05 8.91 11.46
C LEU A 75 -2.11 8.57 12.95
N THR A 76 -3.13 9.09 13.63
CA THR A 76 -3.44 8.71 15.01
C THR A 76 -4.04 7.30 15.06
N LEU A 77 -3.96 6.63 16.21
CA LEU A 77 -4.57 5.30 16.39
C LEU A 77 -6.07 5.29 16.07
N VAL A 78 -6.79 6.37 16.38
CA VAL A 78 -8.23 6.49 16.07
C VAL A 78 -8.46 6.54 14.56
N GLU A 79 -7.64 7.28 13.82
CA GLU A 79 -7.72 7.33 12.36
C GLU A 79 -7.35 5.99 11.72
N GLN A 80 -6.35 5.29 12.28
CA GLN A 80 -6.00 3.95 11.86
C GLN A 80 -7.17 2.98 12.10
N CYS A 81 -7.78 2.97 13.29
CA CYS A 81 -8.98 2.20 13.60
C CYS A 81 -10.10 2.43 12.57
N ARG A 82 -10.38 3.70 12.25
CA ARG A 82 -11.40 4.08 11.26
C ARG A 82 -11.09 3.56 9.86
N LEU A 83 -9.83 3.58 9.44
CA LEU A 83 -9.41 3.04 8.14
C LEU A 83 -9.70 1.53 8.02
N PHE A 84 -9.60 0.79 9.12
CA PHE A 84 -9.95 -0.64 9.17
C PHE A 84 -11.43 -0.90 9.50
N GLY A 85 -12.24 0.14 9.68
CA GLY A 85 -13.68 0.04 9.94
C GLY A 85 -14.05 -0.24 11.40
N PHE A 86 -13.13 -0.03 12.35
CA PHE A 86 -13.46 -0.12 13.78
C PHE A 86 -14.30 1.08 14.22
N PRO A 87 -15.24 0.88 15.18
CA PRO A 87 -16.05 1.96 15.71
C PRO A 87 -15.22 2.91 16.58
N ASP A 88 -15.67 4.15 16.72
CA ASP A 88 -14.96 5.21 17.46
C ASP A 88 -14.74 4.91 18.95
N TYR A 89 -15.58 4.06 19.54
CA TYR A 89 -15.44 3.61 20.92
C TYR A 89 -14.44 2.46 21.10
N PHE A 90 -13.90 1.92 20.01
CA PHE A 90 -12.92 0.83 20.07
C PHE A 90 -11.57 1.37 20.54
N GLN A 91 -11.09 0.86 21.68
CA GLN A 91 -9.83 1.27 22.28
C GLN A 91 -8.78 0.17 22.16
N PHE A 92 -7.62 0.53 21.62
CA PHE A 92 -6.44 -0.31 21.61
C PHE A 92 -5.56 0.05 22.80
N ASN A 93 -5.50 -0.82 23.82
CA ASN A 93 -4.63 -0.63 24.98
C ASN A 93 -3.28 -1.34 24.77
N VAL A 94 -2.59 -1.01 23.68
CA VAL A 94 -1.28 -1.60 23.32
C VAL A 94 -0.32 -0.51 22.87
N THR A 95 0.97 -0.83 22.77
CA THR A 95 1.99 0.09 22.25
C THR A 95 1.85 0.29 20.74
N ASP A 96 2.21 1.46 20.22
CA ASP A 96 2.11 1.79 18.79
C ASP A 96 2.72 0.72 17.84
N PRO A 97 3.91 0.15 18.12
CA PRO A 97 4.48 -0.89 17.24
C PRO A 97 3.62 -2.16 17.19
N LEU A 98 3.03 -2.54 18.33
CA LEU A 98 2.15 -3.70 18.40
C LEU A 98 0.80 -3.40 17.73
N ALA A 99 0.29 -2.18 17.88
CA ALA A 99 -0.91 -1.74 17.18
C ALA A 99 -0.71 -1.82 15.65
N HIS A 100 0.41 -1.31 15.14
CA HIS A 100 0.72 -1.36 13.70
C HIS A 100 0.81 -2.79 13.17
N ASP A 101 1.41 -3.72 13.92
CA ASP A 101 1.48 -5.13 13.53
C ASP A 101 0.09 -5.78 13.51
N LEU A 102 -0.74 -5.52 14.52
CA LEU A 102 -2.11 -6.02 14.58
C LEU A 102 -2.96 -5.48 13.42
N PHE A 103 -2.87 -4.18 13.13
CA PHE A 103 -3.59 -3.58 12.01
C PHE A 103 -3.11 -4.12 10.66
N GLY A 104 -1.81 -4.29 10.47
CA GLY A 104 -1.29 -4.83 9.21
C GLY A 104 -1.67 -6.28 8.93
N ASN A 105 -2.00 -7.04 9.97
CA ASN A 105 -2.42 -8.43 9.87
C ASN A 105 -3.94 -8.61 10.02
N THR A 106 -4.70 -7.54 10.30
CA THR A 106 -6.15 -7.60 10.48
C THR A 106 -6.88 -7.62 9.14
N VAL A 107 -8.12 -8.09 9.19
CA VAL A 107 -9.08 -7.93 8.11
C VAL A 107 -10.00 -6.74 8.43
N PRO A 108 -10.31 -5.86 7.47
CA PRO A 108 -11.26 -4.76 7.70
C PRO A 108 -12.62 -5.28 8.18
N VAL A 109 -13.23 -4.58 9.13
CA VAL A 109 -14.49 -4.97 9.78
C VAL A 109 -15.62 -5.18 8.74
N ALA A 110 -15.72 -4.28 7.76
CA ALA A 110 -16.72 -4.37 6.69
C ALA A 110 -16.59 -5.66 5.86
N THR A 111 -15.37 -6.16 5.66
CA THR A 111 -15.13 -7.43 4.94
C THR A 111 -15.62 -8.61 5.77
N VAL A 112 -15.33 -8.61 7.07
CA VAL A 112 -15.77 -9.67 7.99
C VAL A 112 -17.29 -9.69 8.08
N GLU A 113 -17.93 -8.52 8.17
CA GLU A 113 -19.38 -8.37 8.21
C GLU A 113 -20.05 -8.95 6.95
N ALA A 114 -19.58 -8.55 5.77
CA ALA A 114 -20.13 -9.04 4.50
C ALA A 114 -19.98 -10.56 4.33
N VAL A 115 -18.85 -11.13 4.75
CA VAL A 115 -18.63 -12.59 4.70
C VAL A 115 -19.53 -13.30 5.72
N ALA A 116 -19.60 -12.80 6.95
CA ALA A 116 -20.41 -13.38 8.01
C ALA A 116 -21.90 -13.36 7.66
N GLU A 117 -22.41 -12.24 7.15
CA GLU A 117 -23.79 -12.12 6.68
C GLU A 117 -24.10 -13.16 5.62
N ARG A 118 -23.23 -13.32 4.62
CA ARG A 118 -23.40 -14.32 3.57
C ARG A 118 -23.43 -15.74 4.11
N VAL A 119 -22.52 -16.08 5.02
CA VAL A 119 -22.46 -17.40 5.66
C VAL A 119 -23.75 -17.68 6.44
N ILE A 120 -24.27 -16.70 7.16
CA ILE A 120 -25.52 -16.85 7.93
C ILE A 120 -26.73 -17.02 7.00
N LEU A 121 -26.86 -16.17 5.98
CA LEU A 121 -28.00 -16.19 5.07
C LEU A 121 -28.05 -17.46 4.22
N GLU A 122 -26.94 -17.79 3.56
CA GLU A 122 -26.88 -18.92 2.61
C GLU A 122 -26.63 -20.25 3.33
N GLY A 123 -25.72 -20.26 4.31
CA GLY A 123 -25.25 -21.47 4.96
C GLY A 123 -26.11 -21.95 6.13
N ILE A 124 -26.70 -21.03 6.90
CA ILE A 124 -27.47 -21.38 8.11
C ILE A 124 -28.98 -21.26 7.85
N LEU A 125 -29.41 -20.14 7.29
CA LEU A 125 -30.84 -19.83 7.14
C LEU A 125 -31.44 -20.31 5.81
N GLY A 126 -30.61 -20.80 4.87
CA GLY A 126 -31.05 -21.31 3.57
C GLY A 126 -31.76 -20.26 2.68
N LYS A 127 -31.58 -18.97 2.98
CA LYS A 127 -32.15 -17.88 2.19
C LYS A 127 -31.26 -17.64 0.99
N THR A 128 -31.83 -17.71 -0.21
CA THR A 128 -31.12 -17.36 -1.44
C THR A 128 -30.95 -15.84 -1.46
N SER A 129 -29.73 -15.36 -1.16
CA SER A 129 -29.41 -13.94 -1.26
C SER A 129 -29.77 -13.43 -2.65
N THR A 130 -30.65 -12.44 -2.73
CA THR A 130 -30.91 -11.72 -3.97
C THR A 130 -29.58 -11.14 -4.44
N LYS A 131 -29.20 -11.35 -5.71
CA LYS A 131 -27.96 -10.79 -6.26
C LYS A 131 -27.94 -9.28 -6.02
N VAL A 132 -27.17 -8.81 -5.05
CA VAL A 132 -26.82 -7.41 -4.95
C VAL A 132 -25.92 -7.14 -6.14
N ILE A 133 -26.46 -6.48 -7.16
CA ILE A 133 -25.66 -5.89 -8.23
C ILE A 133 -24.90 -4.75 -7.55
N VAL A 134 -23.68 -5.03 -7.08
CA VAL A 134 -22.75 -3.96 -6.72
C VAL A 134 -22.38 -3.32 -8.05
N GLU A 135 -23.00 -2.18 -8.36
CA GLU A 135 -22.48 -1.32 -9.43
C GLU A 135 -21.01 -1.06 -9.10
N ALA A 136 -20.11 -1.37 -10.05
CA ALA A 136 -18.70 -1.02 -9.92
C ALA A 136 -18.59 0.46 -9.51
N PRO A 137 -17.68 0.84 -8.60
CA PRO A 137 -17.54 2.22 -8.18
C PRO A 137 -17.41 3.11 -9.42
N LYS A 138 -18.45 3.93 -9.67
CA LYS A 138 -18.50 4.83 -10.81
C LYS A 138 -17.41 5.89 -10.60
N ASN A 139 -16.41 5.82 -11.46
CA ASN A 139 -15.24 6.70 -11.57
C ASN A 139 -14.20 6.62 -10.46
N GLN A 140 -12.95 6.52 -10.91
CA GLN A 140 -11.95 7.52 -10.56
C GLN A 140 -10.82 7.55 -11.61
N SER A 141 -11.03 8.38 -12.63
CA SER A 141 -10.22 8.64 -13.82
C SER A 141 -8.96 9.52 -13.57
N TYR A 142 -8.43 9.54 -12.35
CA TYR A 142 -7.53 10.62 -11.90
C TYR A 142 -6.02 10.45 -12.16
N TYR A 143 -5.60 9.89 -13.30
CA TYR A 143 -4.19 10.02 -13.74
C TYR A 143 -4.01 10.39 -15.21
N GLN A 144 -5.04 10.89 -15.89
CA GLN A 144 -4.95 11.39 -17.28
C GLN A 144 -5.28 12.88 -17.39
N LEU A 145 -4.50 13.74 -16.73
CA LEU A 145 -4.34 15.15 -17.10
C LEU A 145 -2.85 15.45 -16.89
N ALA A 146 -2.03 15.36 -17.94
CA ALA A 146 -1.76 16.51 -18.82
C ALA A 146 -1.31 17.74 -18.02
N LEU A 147 -0.08 17.71 -17.51
CA LEU A 147 0.71 18.91 -17.27
C LEU A 147 1.37 19.30 -18.59
N ILE A 148 0.54 19.84 -19.50
CA ILE A 148 0.95 20.84 -20.47
C ILE A 148 0.40 22.16 -19.92
N ALA A 149 1.28 22.93 -19.28
CA ALA A 149 1.29 24.39 -19.22
C ALA A 149 2.61 24.81 -18.57
#